data_AF-A0A0P1ESX5-F1
#
_entry.id   AF-A0A0P1ESX5-F1
#
_cell.length_a   1.000
_cell.length_b   1.000
_cell.length_c   1.000
_cell.angle_alpha   90.00
_cell.angle_beta   90.00
_cell.angle_gamma   90.00
#
_symmetry.space_group_name_H-M   'P 1'
#
loop_
_entity.id
_entity.type
_entity.pdbx_description
1 polymer ?
#
loop_
_entity_poly.entity_id
_entity_poly.type
_entity_poly.pdbx_seq_one_letter_code
_entity_poly.pdbx_strand_id
1 'polypeptide(L)'
;MLEKLRFTLPTIIASSLLFGFFFSVGRKMAQGETMKGKRGIMNYIAEALNYASDSFGAAQAGYAIMALSLFAGVFAAVWIWRNPML
;
A
#
# COMPACT_ATOMS: atom_id res chain seq x y z
N MET A 1 -1.93 -6.45 -29.25
CA MET A 1 -2.04 -5.43 -28.18
C MET A 1 -3.29 -5.60 -27.32
N LEU A 2 -4.48 -5.81 -27.91
CA LEU A 2 -5.75 -5.93 -27.15
C LEU A 2 -5.80 -7.13 -26.19
N GLU A 3 -5.24 -8.29 -26.59
CA GLU A 3 -5.12 -9.47 -25.71
C GLU A 3 -4.19 -9.21 -24.53
N LYS A 4 -2.99 -8.65 -24.78
CA LYS A 4 -2.07 -8.24 -23.71
C LYS A 4 -2.78 -7.35 -22.71
N LEU A 5 -3.48 -6.32 -23.19
CA LEU A 5 -4.24 -5.40 -22.35
C LEU A 5 -5.26 -6.14 -21.48
N ARG A 6 -5.97 -7.14 -22.00
CA ARG A 6 -6.98 -7.92 -21.28
C ARG A 6 -6.41 -8.72 -20.11
N PHE A 7 -5.18 -9.24 -20.22
CA PHE A 7 -4.51 -9.99 -19.15
C PHE A 7 -3.76 -9.08 -18.18
N THR A 8 -3.18 -7.98 -18.68
CA THR A 8 -2.40 -7.05 -17.87
C THR A 8 -3.29 -6.12 -17.02
N LEU A 9 -4.45 -5.68 -17.52
CA LEU A 9 -5.37 -4.75 -16.84
C LEU A 9 -5.83 -5.24 -15.46
N PRO A 10 -6.35 -6.47 -15.29
CA PRO A 10 -6.82 -6.96 -14.00
C PRO A 10 -5.71 -6.94 -12.94
N THR A 11 -4.49 -7.31 -13.32
CA THR A 11 -3.31 -7.26 -12.45
C THR A 11 -2.93 -5.83 -12.06
N ILE A 12 -2.96 -4.88 -13.00
CA ILE A 12 -2.70 -3.46 -12.70
C ILE A 12 -3.78 -2.89 -11.76
N ILE A 13 -5.05 -3.23 -11.98
CA ILE A 13 -6.15 -2.82 -11.10
C ILE A 13 -5.97 -3.43 -9.71
N ALA A 14 -5.67 -4.71 -9.61
CA ALA A 14 -5.45 -5.40 -8.34
C ALA A 14 -4.27 -4.81 -7.57
N SER A 15 -3.13 -4.54 -8.24
CA SER A 15 -2.00 -3.88 -7.59
C SER A 15 -2.36 -2.48 -7.14
N SER A 16 -3.08 -1.71 -7.97
CA SER A 16 -3.50 -0.34 -7.63
C SER A 16 -4.42 -0.31 -6.42
N LEU A 17 -5.34 -1.27 -6.30
CA LEU A 17 -6.22 -1.41 -5.14
C LEU A 17 -5.44 -1.77 -3.86
N LEU A 18 -4.46 -2.67 -3.97
CA LEU A 18 -3.60 -3.07 -2.86
C LEU A 18 -2.76 -1.89 -2.34
N PHE A 19 -2.06 -1.18 -3.22
CA PHE A 19 -1.28 -0.01 -2.82
C PHE A 19 -2.14 1.17 -2.41
N GLY A 20 -3.32 1.34 -3.02
CA GLY A 20 -4.32 2.31 -2.59
C GLY A 20 -4.83 2.03 -1.17
N PHE A 21 -4.99 0.76 -0.80
CA PHE A 21 -5.32 0.37 0.58
C PHE A 21 -4.21 0.76 1.55
N PHE A 22 -2.94 0.46 1.26
CA PHE A 22 -1.82 0.87 2.11
C PHE A 22 -1.67 2.39 2.22
N PHE A 23 -1.93 3.12 1.14
CA PHE A 23 -1.95 4.57 1.16
C PHE A 23 -3.06 5.11 2.07
N SER A 24 -4.26 4.51 2.00
CA SER A 24 -5.38 4.85 2.89
C SER A 24 -5.05 4.59 4.36
N VAL A 25 -4.37 3.48 4.64
CA VAL A 25 -3.85 3.12 5.98
C VAL A 25 -2.86 4.17 6.47
N GLY A 26 -1.87 4.55 5.65
CA GLY A 26 -0.92 5.63 5.98
C GLY A 26 -1.60 6.98 6.23
N ARG A 27 -2.63 7.32 5.45
CA ARG A 27 -3.41 8.56 5.63
C ARG A 27 -4.13 8.62 6.98
N LYS A 28 -4.76 7.51 7.40
CA LYS A 28 -5.43 7.43 8.71
C LYS A 28 -4.43 7.56 9.86
N MET A 29 -3.28 6.92 9.71
CA MET A 29 -2.17 7.04 10.66
C MET A 29 -1.68 8.49 10.79
N ALA A 30 -1.53 9.18 9.66
CA ALA A 30 -1.08 10.57 9.64
C ALA A 30 -2.07 11.53 10.32
N GLN A 31 -3.35 11.16 10.35
CA GLN A 31 -4.42 11.89 11.05
C GLN A 31 -4.50 11.55 12.55
N GLY A 32 -3.61 10.69 13.06
CA GLY A 32 -3.58 10.29 14.46
C GLY A 32 -4.62 9.23 14.84
N GLU A 33 -5.25 8.56 13.87
CA GLU A 33 -6.12 7.44 14.17
C GLU A 33 -5.27 6.24 14.63
N THR A 34 -5.41 5.84 15.90
CA THR A 34 -4.85 4.58 16.39
C THR A 34 -5.39 3.40 15.59
N MET A 35 -4.49 2.63 14.98
CA MET A 35 -4.88 1.42 14.26
C MET A 35 -5.22 0.32 15.25
N LYS A 36 -6.49 -0.09 15.26
CA LYS A 36 -6.97 -1.24 16.04
C LYS A 36 -7.15 -2.44 15.10
N GLY A 37 -6.29 -3.44 15.22
CA GLY A 37 -6.42 -4.72 14.51
C GLY A 37 -7.50 -5.59 15.15
N LYS A 38 -8.47 -6.09 14.37
CA LYS A 38 -9.58 -6.92 14.89
C LYS A 38 -9.31 -8.44 14.98
N ARG A 39 -8.12 -8.94 14.58
CA ARG A 39 -7.49 -10.26 14.82
C ARG A 39 -6.57 -10.65 13.64
N GLY A 40 -5.56 -11.50 13.89
CA GLY A 40 -4.71 -12.11 12.85
C GLY A 40 -3.50 -11.25 12.42
N ILE A 41 -3.04 -11.42 11.17
CA ILE A 41 -1.90 -10.68 10.58
C ILE A 41 -2.10 -9.16 10.65
N MET A 42 -3.34 -8.69 10.55
CA MET A 42 -3.68 -7.29 10.73
C MET A 42 -3.32 -6.73 12.12
N ASN A 43 -3.26 -7.59 13.14
CA ASN A 43 -2.84 -7.17 14.47
C ASN A 43 -1.33 -6.93 14.53
N TYR A 44 -0.53 -7.82 13.94
CA TYR A 44 0.92 -7.63 13.82
C TYR A 44 1.28 -6.39 13.01
N ILE A 45 0.56 -6.16 11.91
CA ILE A 45 0.74 -4.95 11.09
C ILE A 45 0.36 -3.70 11.89
N ALA A 46 -0.78 -3.71 12.58
CA ALA A 46 -1.20 -2.58 13.41
C ALA A 46 -0.23 -2.32 14.56
N GLU A 47 0.32 -3.36 15.18
CA GLU A 47 1.28 -3.26 16.28
C GLU A 47 2.63 -2.72 15.80
N ALA A 48 3.14 -3.20 14.66
CA ALA A 48 4.34 -2.64 14.03
C ALA A 48 4.15 -1.18 13.62
N LEU A 49 2.96 -0.82 13.13
CA LEU A 49 2.61 0.55 12.77
C LEU A 49 2.52 1.44 14.01
N ASN A 50 1.90 0.97 15.08
CA ASN A 50 1.85 1.71 16.35
C ASN A 50 3.26 1.88 16.93
N TYR A 51 4.12 0.86 16.86
CA TYR A 51 5.53 0.98 17.28
C TYR A 51 6.30 2.03 16.47
N ALA A 52 6.09 2.07 15.15
CA ALA A 52 6.67 3.09 14.28
C ALA A 52 6.10 4.50 14.57
N SER A 53 4.80 4.59 14.88
CA SER A 53 4.12 5.81 15.29
C SER A 53 4.70 6.37 16.60
N ASP A 54 4.95 5.50 17.58
CA ASP A 54 5.47 5.91 18.89
C ASP A 54 6.94 6.33 18.82
N SER A 55 7.71 5.76 17.89
CA SER A 55 9.14 6.07 17.72
C SER A 55 9.41 7.33 16.90
N PHE A 56 8.61 7.59 15.86
CA PHE A 56 8.86 8.67 14.89
C PHE A 56 7.73 9.71 14.80
N GLY A 57 6.63 9.51 15.53
CA GLY A 57 5.41 10.30 15.42
C GLY A 57 4.44 9.75 14.38
N ALA A 58 3.16 9.67 14.75
CA ALA A 58 2.06 9.14 13.92
C ALA A 58 2.00 9.79 12.53
N ALA A 59 2.19 11.12 12.47
CA ALA A 59 2.22 11.89 11.25
C ALA A 59 3.32 11.43 10.29
N GLN A 60 4.55 11.31 10.79
CA GLN A 60 5.72 11.01 9.97
C GLN A 60 5.74 9.56 9.49
N ALA A 61 5.34 8.63 10.36
CA ALA A 61 5.15 7.22 9.98
C ALA A 61 4.03 7.06 8.93
N GLY A 62 2.91 7.78 9.09
CA GLY A 62 1.84 7.80 8.10
C GLY A 62 2.28 8.33 6.73
N TYR A 63 3.02 9.45 6.70
CA TYR A 63 3.58 10.00 5.46
C TYR A 63 4.60 9.06 4.79
N ALA A 64 5.44 8.38 5.57
CA ALA A 64 6.39 7.40 5.04
C ALA A 64 5.67 6.24 4.34
N ILE A 65 4.60 5.71 4.95
CA ILE A 65 3.80 4.63 4.36
C ILE A 65 3.09 5.11 3.09
N MET A 66 2.53 6.32 3.10
CA MET A 66 1.92 6.91 1.92
C MET A 66 2.92 7.04 0.77
N ALA A 67 4.12 7.55 1.05
CA ALA A 67 5.18 7.70 0.05
C ALA A 67 5.66 6.35 -0.51
N LEU A 68 5.90 5.36 0.36
CA LEU A 68 6.27 4.00 -0.02
C LEU A 68 5.19 3.34 -0.87
N SER A 69 3.91 3.51 -0.50
CA SER A 69 2.78 2.93 -1.22
C SER A 69 2.62 3.54 -2.62
N LEU A 70 2.78 4.86 -2.76
CA LEU A 70 2.78 5.54 -4.06
C LEU A 70 3.92 5.04 -4.95
N PHE A 71 5.14 5.04 -4.41
CA PHE A 71 6.31 4.62 -5.17
C PHE A 71 6.21 3.15 -5.61
N ALA A 72 5.89 2.25 -4.68
CA ALA A 72 5.75 0.83 -4.95
C ALA A 72 4.58 0.54 -5.91
N GLY A 73 3.46 1.26 -5.79
CA GLY A 73 2.32 1.12 -6.70
C GLY A 73 2.63 1.54 -8.13
N VAL A 74 3.28 2.69 -8.31
CA VAL A 74 3.72 3.15 -9.63
C VAL A 74 4.75 2.19 -10.23
N PHE A 75 5.74 1.78 -9.42
CA PHE A 75 6.76 0.82 -9.85
C PHE A 75 6.14 -0.52 -10.28
N ALA A 76 5.23 -1.07 -9.48
CA ALA A 76 4.56 -2.33 -9.79
C ALA A 76 3.72 -2.22 -11.07
N ALA A 77 2.98 -1.14 -11.26
CA ALA A 77 2.20 -0.92 -12.48
C ALA A 77 3.10 -0.85 -13.73
N VAL A 78 4.22 -0.14 -13.64
CA VAL A 78 5.22 -0.05 -14.73
C VAL A 78 5.86 -1.41 -15.00
N TRP A 79 6.18 -2.17 -13.96
CA TRP A 79 6.76 -3.49 -14.07
C TRP A 79 5.81 -4.48 -14.73
N ILE A 80 4.54 -4.51 -14.30
CA ILE A 80 3.48 -5.34 -14.88
C ILE A 80 3.29 -4.98 -16.36
N TRP A 81 3.27 -3.69 -16.70
CA TRP A 81 3.19 -3.24 -18.09
C TRP A 81 4.38 -3.68 -18.96
N ARG A 82 5.60 -3.60 -18.40
CA ARG A 82 6.85 -4.00 -19.07
C ARG A 82 7.04 -5.50 -19.18
N ASN A 83 6.32 -6.31 -18.39
CA ASN A 83 6.47 -7.75 -18.43
C ASN A 83 6.09 -8.27 -19.84
N PRO A 84 6.99 -8.99 -20.53
CA PRO A 84 6.70 -9.57 -21.83
C PRO A 84 5.90 -10.88 -21.75
N MET A 85 5.78 -11.48 -20.56
CA MET A 85 5.10 -12.77 -20.32
C MET A 85 3.63 -12.64 -19.88
N LEU A 86 3.16 -11.41 -19.64
CA LEU A 86 1.76 -11.03 -19.37
C LEU A 86 1.23 -10.19 -20.54
#